data_AF-A0A822ZFX9-F1
#
_entry.id   AF-A0A822ZFX9-F1
#
_cell.length_a   1.000
_cell.length_b   1.000
_cell.length_c   1.000
_cell.angle_alpha   90.00
_cell.angle_beta   90.00
_cell.angle_gamma   90.00
#
_symmetry.space_group_name_H-M   'P 1'
#
loop_
_entity.id
_entity.type
_entity.pdbx_description
1 polymer ?
#
loop_
_entity_poly.entity_id
_entity_poly.type
_entity_poly.pdbx_seq_one_letter_code
_entity_poly.pdbx_strand_id
1 'polypeptide(L)'
;MLVQTVLFDKTGTLTIGKLVVVNTMLFLNVSIREFCDVAAAAEVNSENPIAKAVVEYAKKLRQKYGSAMEHVTEPKDFEVHPGARVSGNIGGKLVLVGNKRLTQACNVPLGPDVEDYMSETEQQARTCVLVIIDGRISRGFAITDPVKLEAERVVSYLRSRRISSVMVTGDNSATETAIAKD
;
A
#
# COMPACT_ATOMS: atom_id res chain seq x y z
N MET A 1 -12.26 -7.95 39.39
CA MET A 1 -11.99 -8.72 38.16
C MET A 1 -10.75 -8.13 37.52
N LEU A 2 -9.63 -8.85 37.51
CA LEU A 2 -8.37 -8.37 36.91
C LEU A 2 -8.39 -8.70 35.41
N VAL A 3 -8.13 -7.71 34.56
CA VAL A 3 -7.94 -7.91 33.12
C VAL A 3 -6.63 -8.68 32.91
N GLN A 4 -6.69 -9.84 32.24
CA GLN A 4 -5.52 -10.68 31.98
C GLN A 4 -4.93 -10.46 30.59
N THR A 5 -5.75 -10.07 29.63
CA THR A 5 -5.37 -9.88 28.22
C THR A 5 -6.05 -8.65 27.64
N VAL A 6 -5.32 -7.87 26.87
CA VAL A 6 -5.82 -6.76 26.06
C VAL A 6 -5.64 -7.12 24.59
N LEU A 7 -6.72 -7.01 23.81
CA LEU A 7 -6.68 -7.15 22.37
C LEU A 7 -6.61 -5.76 21.76
N PHE A 8 -5.63 -5.56 20.88
CA PHE A 8 -5.47 -4.36 20.09
C PHE A 8 -5.91 -4.65 18.66
N ASP A 9 -6.85 -3.86 18.15
CA ASP A 9 -6.92 -3.67 16.70
C ASP A 9 -5.61 -3.01 16.25
N LYS A 10 -5.16 -3.25 15.01
CA LYS A 10 -3.93 -2.63 14.52
C LYS A 10 -4.17 -1.19 14.09
N THR A 11 -4.99 -1.03 13.06
CA THR A 11 -5.09 0.19 12.25
C THR A 11 -5.73 1.31 13.06
N GLY A 12 -5.01 2.41 13.27
CA GLY A 12 -5.49 3.57 14.02
C GLY A 12 -5.46 3.40 15.54
N THR A 13 -5.21 2.19 16.05
CA THR A 13 -5.05 1.93 17.48
C THR A 13 -3.57 1.91 17.86
N LEU A 14 -2.81 0.91 17.41
CA LEU A 14 -1.35 0.86 17.60
C LEU A 14 -0.61 1.69 16.55
N THR A 15 -1.23 1.89 15.39
CA THR A 15 -0.70 2.68 14.29
C THR A 15 -1.42 4.03 14.17
N ILE A 16 -0.85 4.94 13.38
CA ILE A 16 -1.39 6.29 13.16
C ILE A 16 -2.78 6.23 12.50
N GLY A 17 -3.09 5.17 11.76
CA GLY A 17 -4.34 5.05 10.99
C GLY A 17 -4.26 5.77 9.65
N LYS A 18 -3.04 6.08 9.20
CA LYS A 18 -2.80 6.79 7.93
C LYS A 18 -1.72 6.06 7.15
N LEU A 19 -2.17 5.34 6.12
CA LEU A 19 -1.26 4.66 5.20
C LEU A 19 -0.39 5.65 4.43
N VAL A 20 0.89 5.31 4.31
CA VAL A 20 1.88 6.11 3.60
C VAL A 20 2.77 5.21 2.74
N VAL A 21 3.12 5.69 1.55
CA VAL A 21 4.15 5.08 0.71
C VAL A 21 5.52 5.41 1.33
N VAL A 22 6.28 4.38 1.71
CA VAL A 22 7.61 4.51 2.35
C VAL A 22 8.77 4.13 1.44
N ASN A 23 8.51 3.30 0.43
CA ASN A 23 9.49 2.95 -0.58
C ASN A 23 8.84 2.76 -1.95
N THR A 24 9.60 2.96 -3.02
CA THR A 24 9.16 2.74 -4.39
C THR A 24 10.25 2.10 -5.22
N MET A 25 9.89 1.17 -6.10
CA MET A 25 10.81 0.57 -7.06
C MET A 25 10.36 0.88 -8.49
N LEU A 26 11.32 1.15 -9.39
CA LEU A 26 11.09 1.42 -10.80
C LEU A 26 11.47 0.20 -11.63
N PHE A 27 10.55 -0.30 -12.44
CA PHE A 27 10.77 -1.46 -13.33
C PHE A 27 10.70 -1.08 -14.81
N LEU A 28 9.92 -0.04 -15.15
CA LEU A 28 9.83 0.50 -16.51
C LEU A 28 10.16 1.98 -16.51
N ASN A 29 10.97 2.44 -17.47
CA ASN A 29 11.33 3.85 -17.58
C ASN A 29 10.16 4.68 -18.15
N VAL A 30 9.22 5.03 -17.28
CA VAL A 30 8.09 5.93 -17.56
C VAL A 30 8.41 7.30 -16.98
N SER A 31 8.05 8.37 -17.71
CA SER A 31 8.25 9.72 -17.19
C SER A 31 7.52 9.91 -15.86
N ILE A 32 8.13 10.63 -14.92
CA ILE A 32 7.53 10.84 -13.59
C ILE A 32 6.15 11.50 -13.71
N ARG A 33 6.01 12.46 -14.64
CA ARG A 33 4.73 13.13 -14.91
C ARG A 33 3.66 12.12 -15.33
N GLU A 34 3.95 11.32 -16.35
CA GLU A 34 3.01 10.32 -16.86
C GLU A 34 2.66 9.30 -15.77
N PHE A 35 3.65 8.82 -15.02
CA PHE A 35 3.43 7.87 -13.94
C PHE A 35 2.50 8.45 -12.86
N CYS A 36 2.75 9.67 -12.40
CA CYS A 36 1.90 10.31 -11.41
C CYS A 36 0.47 10.48 -11.92
N ASP A 37 0.32 10.80 -13.21
CA ASP A 37 -0.99 11.00 -13.84
C ASP A 37 -1.81 9.72 -13.87
N VAL A 38 -1.21 8.64 -14.37
CA VAL A 38 -1.91 7.35 -14.47
C VAL A 38 -2.16 6.71 -13.10
N ALA A 39 -1.21 6.79 -12.17
CA ALA A 39 -1.37 6.18 -10.84
C ALA A 39 -2.44 6.89 -10.00
N ALA A 40 -2.47 8.23 -10.03
CA ALA A 40 -3.50 8.98 -9.33
C ALA A 40 -4.87 8.82 -9.97
N ALA A 41 -4.95 8.80 -11.31
CA ALA A 41 -6.20 8.60 -12.04
C ALA A 41 -6.80 7.20 -11.78
N ALA A 42 -5.99 6.14 -11.83
CA ALA A 42 -6.47 4.77 -11.60
C ALA A 42 -7.09 4.57 -10.20
N GLU A 43 -6.67 5.35 -9.20
CA GLU A 43 -7.08 5.20 -7.81
C GLU A 43 -8.06 6.29 -7.34
N VAL A 44 -8.39 7.28 -8.17
CA VAL A 44 -9.18 8.46 -7.74
C VAL A 44 -10.59 8.10 -7.29
N ASN A 45 -11.17 7.04 -7.87
CA ASN A 45 -12.52 6.55 -7.55
C ASN A 45 -12.54 5.50 -6.42
N SER A 46 -11.37 5.15 -5.88
CA SER A 46 -11.24 4.11 -4.85
C SER A 46 -11.27 4.71 -3.45
N GLU A 47 -12.18 4.24 -2.60
CA GLU A 47 -12.26 4.69 -1.20
C GLU A 47 -11.22 4.02 -0.29
N ASN A 48 -10.48 3.04 -0.82
CA ASN A 48 -9.52 2.25 -0.06
C ASN A 48 -8.41 3.14 0.54
N PRO A 49 -8.04 2.98 1.83
CA PRO A 49 -6.92 3.71 2.43
C PRO A 49 -5.61 3.62 1.65
N ILE A 50 -5.36 2.49 0.98
CA ILE A 50 -4.16 2.28 0.17
C ILE A 50 -4.21 3.13 -1.10
N ALA A 51 -5.40 3.26 -1.72
CA ALA A 51 -5.62 4.13 -2.87
C ALA A 51 -5.28 5.58 -2.54
N LYS A 52 -5.79 6.06 -1.39
CA LYS A 52 -5.49 7.40 -0.87
C LYS A 52 -3.99 7.61 -0.68
N ALA A 53 -3.27 6.63 -0.13
CA ALA A 53 -1.82 6.70 0.03
C ALA A 53 -1.07 6.82 -1.32
N VAL A 54 -1.50 6.08 -2.34
CA VAL A 54 -0.93 6.13 -3.70
C VAL A 54 -1.21 7.48 -4.36
N VAL A 55 -2.45 7.97 -4.32
CA VAL A 55 -2.85 9.27 -4.87
C VAL A 55 -2.05 10.41 -4.23
N GLU A 56 -1.96 10.42 -2.90
CA GLU A 56 -1.20 11.43 -2.17
C GLU A 56 0.30 11.38 -2.48
N TYR A 57 0.87 10.19 -2.62
CA TYR A 57 2.26 10.02 -3.04
C TYR A 57 2.48 10.57 -4.46
N ALA A 58 1.61 10.22 -5.41
CA ALA A 58 1.69 10.67 -6.79
C ALA A 58 1.60 12.20 -6.90
N LYS A 59 0.68 12.84 -6.17
CA LYS A 59 0.56 14.31 -6.12
C LYS A 59 1.84 14.97 -5.60
N LYS A 60 2.39 14.48 -4.48
CA LYS A 60 3.63 15.01 -3.89
C LYS A 60 4.83 14.81 -4.81
N LEU A 61 4.92 13.65 -5.46
CA LEU A 61 5.98 13.37 -6.41
C LEU A 61 5.89 14.32 -7.61
N ARG A 62 4.71 14.52 -8.19
CA ARG A 62 4.51 15.46 -9.31
C ARG A 62 4.91 16.89 -8.96
N GLN A 63 4.51 17.35 -7.77
CA GLN A 63 4.87 18.67 -7.25
C GLN A 63 6.38 18.83 -7.10
N LYS A 64 7.07 17.82 -6.55
CA LYS A 64 8.54 17.82 -6.41
C LYS A 64 9.27 17.97 -7.74
N TYR A 65 8.70 17.44 -8.82
CA TYR A 65 9.26 17.50 -10.18
C TYR A 65 8.64 18.62 -11.04
N GLY A 66 8.11 19.67 -10.41
CA GLY A 66 7.86 20.96 -11.06
C GLY A 66 6.49 21.13 -11.72
N SER A 67 5.50 20.29 -11.41
CA SER A 67 4.13 20.51 -11.87
C SER A 67 3.13 20.12 -10.79
N ALA A 68 2.26 21.05 -10.41
CA ALA A 68 1.08 20.68 -9.63
C ALA A 68 0.17 19.77 -10.48
N MET A 69 -0.47 18.79 -9.84
CA MET A 69 -1.53 18.02 -10.45
C MET A 69 -2.83 18.80 -10.28
N GLU A 70 -3.12 19.71 -11.21
CA GLU A 70 -4.31 20.57 -11.13
C GLU A 70 -5.60 19.78 -11.34
N HIS A 71 -5.57 18.80 -12.25
CA HIS A 71 -6.71 17.95 -12.56
C HIS A 71 -6.27 16.48 -12.61
N VAL A 72 -7.01 15.62 -11.92
CA VAL A 72 -6.88 14.16 -12.01
C VAL A 72 -7.96 13.70 -12.98
N THR A 73 -7.55 13.11 -14.10
CA THR A 73 -8.49 12.54 -15.07
C THR A 73 -9.18 11.33 -14.46
N GLU A 74 -10.49 11.24 -14.60
CA GLU A 74 -11.21 10.02 -14.20
C GLU A 74 -10.91 8.86 -15.15
N PRO A 75 -10.70 7.64 -14.62
CA PRO A 75 -10.49 6.46 -15.43
C PRO A 75 -11.80 6.07 -16.12
N LYS A 76 -11.72 5.73 -17.41
CA LYS A 76 -12.80 5.02 -18.11
C LYS A 76 -12.78 3.55 -17.71
N ASP A 77 -13.93 2.88 -17.77
CA ASP A 77 -14.04 1.44 -17.49
C ASP A 77 -13.42 1.06 -16.12
N PHE A 78 -13.66 1.89 -15.11
CA PHE A 78 -13.17 1.64 -13.76
C PHE A 78 -13.77 0.37 -13.19
N GLU A 79 -12.91 -0.53 -12.74
CA GLU A 79 -13.31 -1.81 -12.17
C GLU A 79 -12.59 -2.05 -10.84
N VAL A 80 -13.35 -2.57 -9.87
CA VAL A 80 -12.82 -2.97 -8.56
C VAL A 80 -12.76 -4.50 -8.54
N HIS A 81 -11.56 -5.04 -8.34
CA HIS A 81 -11.32 -6.48 -8.15
C HIS A 81 -11.20 -6.79 -6.66
N PRO A 82 -12.22 -7.39 -6.01
CA PRO A 82 -12.21 -7.61 -4.56
C PRO A 82 -10.98 -8.39 -4.10
N GLY A 83 -10.21 -7.80 -3.16
CA GLY A 83 -9.00 -8.42 -2.62
C GLY A 83 -7.79 -8.46 -3.58
N ALA A 84 -7.89 -7.90 -4.79
CA ALA A 84 -6.81 -7.85 -5.79
C ALA A 84 -6.46 -6.40 -6.22
N ARG A 85 -7.48 -5.52 -6.27
CA ARG A 85 -7.53 -4.04 -6.45
C ARG A 85 -8.05 -3.55 -7.81
N VAL A 86 -7.66 -2.37 -8.31
CA VAL A 86 -8.45 -1.63 -9.32
C VAL A 86 -7.79 -1.62 -10.69
N SER A 87 -8.62 -1.45 -11.71
CA SER A 87 -8.18 -1.21 -13.09
C SER A 87 -9.03 -0.12 -13.75
N GLY A 88 -8.48 0.49 -14.80
CA GLY A 88 -9.20 1.43 -15.64
C GLY A 88 -8.38 1.87 -16.84
N ASN A 89 -9.03 2.54 -17.78
CA ASN A 89 -8.42 3.10 -18.97
C ASN A 89 -8.17 4.61 -18.78
N ILE A 90 -6.91 5.02 -18.86
CA ILE A 90 -6.48 6.42 -18.70
C ILE A 90 -5.74 6.84 -19.96
N GLY A 91 -6.35 7.73 -20.74
CA GLY A 91 -5.74 8.24 -21.97
C GLY A 91 -5.44 7.16 -23.01
N GLY A 92 -6.26 6.10 -23.08
CA GLY A 92 -6.08 4.97 -23.99
C GLY A 92 -5.20 3.84 -23.46
N LYS A 93 -4.63 3.98 -22.25
CA LYS A 93 -3.77 2.98 -21.62
C LYS A 93 -4.55 2.20 -20.58
N LEU A 94 -4.40 0.88 -20.59
CA LEU A 94 -4.95 0.02 -19.54
C LEU A 94 -4.02 0.09 -18.33
N VAL A 95 -4.53 0.62 -17.22
CA VAL A 95 -3.77 0.78 -15.99
C VAL A 95 -4.39 -0.08 -14.91
N LEU A 96 -3.56 -0.85 -14.23
CA LEU A 96 -3.95 -1.66 -13.08
C LEU A 96 -3.09 -1.27 -11.88
N VAL A 97 -3.70 -1.18 -10.71
CA VAL A 97 -2.97 -0.89 -9.46
C VAL A 97 -3.36 -1.94 -8.43
N GLY A 98 -2.44 -2.87 -8.15
CA GLY A 98 -2.78 -4.18 -7.61
C GLY A 98 -1.74 -4.88 -6.76
N ASN A 99 -2.16 -5.99 -6.16
CA ASN A 99 -1.26 -6.97 -5.54
C ASN A 99 -0.98 -8.14 -6.50
N LYS A 100 -0.30 -9.19 -6.02
CA LYS A 100 0.02 -10.41 -6.78
C LYS A 100 -1.20 -11.08 -7.41
N ARG A 101 -2.38 -11.02 -6.78
CA ARG A 101 -3.60 -11.63 -7.30
C ARG A 101 -4.08 -10.93 -8.57
N LEU A 102 -3.93 -9.60 -8.64
CA LEU A 102 -4.32 -8.83 -9.82
C LEU A 102 -3.40 -9.14 -11.00
N THR A 103 -2.10 -9.27 -10.78
CA THR A 103 -1.16 -9.64 -11.84
C THR A 103 -1.47 -11.03 -12.39
N GLN A 104 -1.82 -11.98 -11.53
CA GLN A 104 -2.24 -13.33 -11.93
C GLN A 104 -3.56 -13.31 -12.72
N ALA A 105 -4.58 -12.58 -12.22
CA ALA A 105 -5.88 -12.49 -12.88
C ALA A 105 -5.79 -11.86 -14.28
N CYS A 106 -4.87 -10.92 -14.47
CA CYS A 106 -4.67 -10.21 -15.73
C CYS A 106 -3.52 -10.76 -16.58
N ASN A 107 -2.97 -11.92 -16.24
CA ASN A 107 -1.86 -12.58 -16.96
C ASN A 107 -0.62 -11.68 -17.16
N VAL A 108 -0.30 -10.85 -16.16
CA VAL A 108 0.88 -10.00 -16.16
C VAL A 108 2.05 -10.77 -15.55
N PRO A 109 3.11 -11.08 -16.32
CA PRO A 109 4.25 -11.83 -15.81
C PRO A 109 5.03 -11.03 -14.78
N LEU A 110 5.45 -11.70 -13.70
CA LEU A 110 6.36 -11.14 -12.70
C LEU A 110 7.79 -11.50 -13.08
N GLY A 111 8.64 -10.49 -13.23
CA GLY A 111 10.09 -10.69 -13.37
C GLY A 111 10.76 -10.94 -12.01
N PRO A 112 12.00 -11.47 -12.00
CA PRO A 112 12.73 -11.77 -10.76
C PRO A 112 12.84 -10.55 -9.83
N ASP A 113 13.22 -9.40 -10.39
CA ASP A 113 13.36 -8.14 -9.62
C ASP A 113 12.05 -7.70 -8.95
N VAL A 114 10.91 -8.01 -9.58
CA VAL A 114 9.59 -7.69 -9.01
C VAL A 114 9.27 -8.64 -7.87
N GLU A 115 9.52 -9.94 -8.03
CA GLU A 115 9.30 -10.93 -6.98
C GLU A 115 10.18 -10.66 -5.75
N ASP A 116 11.45 -10.32 -5.97
CA ASP A 116 12.38 -9.96 -4.92
C ASP A 116 11.90 -8.73 -4.15
N TYR A 117 11.52 -7.65 -4.87
CA TYR A 117 10.97 -6.46 -4.26
C TYR A 117 9.69 -6.74 -3.44
N MET A 118 8.80 -7.58 -3.96
CA MET A 118 7.58 -7.98 -3.26
C MET A 118 7.92 -8.73 -1.97
N SER A 119 8.82 -9.71 -2.05
CA SER A 119 9.27 -10.50 -0.91
C SER A 119 9.91 -9.64 0.18
N GLU A 120 10.85 -8.76 -0.18
CA GLU A 120 11.50 -7.83 0.75
C GLU A 120 10.49 -6.88 1.41
N THR A 121 9.54 -6.37 0.64
CA THR A 121 8.49 -5.48 1.14
C THR A 121 7.59 -6.19 2.16
N GLU A 122 7.17 -7.43 1.85
CA GLU A 122 6.32 -8.23 2.74
C GLU A 122 7.06 -8.65 4.02
N GLN A 123 8.35 -9.01 3.92
CA GLN A 123 9.20 -9.31 5.08
C GLN A 123 9.32 -8.14 6.06
N GLN A 124 9.15 -6.90 5.58
CA GLN A 124 9.17 -5.68 6.39
C GLN A 124 7.78 -5.30 6.92
N ALA A 125 6.79 -6.19 6.85
CA ALA A 125 5.40 -5.90 7.20
C ALA A 125 4.78 -4.71 6.43
N ARG A 126 5.14 -4.58 5.16
CA ARG A 126 4.61 -3.53 4.29
C ARG A 126 3.69 -4.15 3.25
N THR A 127 2.63 -3.43 2.92
CA THR A 127 1.77 -3.77 1.80
C THR A 127 2.49 -3.45 0.50
N CYS A 128 2.76 -4.47 -0.32
CA CYS A 128 3.29 -4.28 -1.66
C CYS A 128 2.15 -4.00 -2.66
N VAL A 129 2.34 -2.97 -3.48
CA VAL A 129 1.41 -2.56 -4.54
C VAL A 129 2.19 -2.37 -5.82
N LEU A 130 1.67 -2.89 -6.92
CA LEU A 130 2.24 -2.77 -8.24
C LEU A 130 1.36 -1.87 -9.10
N VAL A 131 1.98 -0.98 -9.87
CA VAL A 131 1.33 -0.22 -10.93
C VAL A 131 1.73 -0.83 -12.26
N ILE A 132 0.73 -1.23 -13.04
CA ILE A 132 0.88 -1.89 -14.33
C ILE A 132 0.28 -0.99 -15.39
N ILE A 133 0.99 -0.80 -16.50
CA ILE A 133 0.56 0.01 -17.64
C ILE A 133 0.71 -0.87 -18.88
N ASP A 134 -0.38 -1.09 -19.61
CA ASP A 134 -0.43 -1.89 -20.84
C ASP A 134 0.24 -3.27 -20.67
N GLY A 135 -0.09 -3.95 -19.57
CA GLY A 135 0.41 -5.29 -19.25
C GLY A 135 1.86 -5.34 -18.77
N ARG A 136 2.52 -4.20 -18.52
CA ARG A 136 3.89 -4.13 -18.01
C ARG A 136 3.95 -3.48 -16.65
N ILE A 137 4.71 -4.09 -15.74
CA ILE A 137 4.92 -3.57 -14.39
C ILE A 137 5.80 -2.32 -14.49
N SER A 138 5.25 -1.18 -14.09
CA SER A 138 5.91 0.12 -14.17
C SER A 138 6.66 0.44 -12.89
N ARG A 139 5.96 0.36 -11.75
CA ARG A 139 6.52 0.66 -10.42
C ARG A 139 5.90 -0.20 -9.34
N GLY A 140 6.67 -0.45 -8.29
CA GLY A 140 6.21 -1.00 -7.02
C GLY A 140 6.16 0.07 -5.93
N PHE A 141 5.22 -0.08 -4.99
CA PHE A 141 5.10 0.72 -3.78
C PHE A 141 5.10 -0.17 -2.56
N ALA A 142 5.87 0.22 -1.54
CA ALA A 142 5.80 -0.33 -0.21
C ALA A 142 5.00 0.66 0.65
N ILE A 143 3.89 0.19 1.19
CA ILE A 143 2.95 1.01 1.96
C ILE A 143 2.85 0.46 3.37
N THR A 144 2.84 1.35 4.35
CA THR A 144 2.70 0.97 5.76
C THR A 144 1.76 1.92 6.49
N ASP A 145 1.19 1.45 7.59
CA ASP A 145 0.59 2.30 8.62
C ASP A 145 1.62 2.47 9.73
N PRO A 146 2.27 3.64 9.88
CA PRO A 146 3.33 3.80 10.86
C PRO A 146 2.82 3.55 12.28
N VAL A 147 3.63 2.88 13.10
CA VAL A 147 3.33 2.64 14.51
C VAL A 147 3.38 3.97 15.29
N LYS A 148 2.46 4.18 16.24
CA LYS A 148 2.48 5.34 17.13
C LYS A 148 3.69 5.26 18.06
N LEU A 149 4.34 6.39 18.32
CA LEU A 149 5.49 6.47 19.23
C LEU A 149 5.13 5.98 20.65
N GLU A 150 3.87 6.14 21.05
CA GLU A 150 3.37 5.73 22.36
C GLU A 150 2.99 4.25 22.43
N ALA A 151 2.82 3.56 21.30
CA ALA A 151 2.36 2.17 21.26
C ALA A 151 3.31 1.24 22.02
N GLU A 152 4.62 1.39 21.80
CA GLU A 152 5.66 0.62 22.50
C GLU A 152 5.57 0.83 24.01
N ARG A 153 5.38 2.08 24.46
CA ARG A 153 5.24 2.41 25.88
C ARG A 153 3.99 1.77 26.50
N VAL A 154 2.88 1.76 25.77
CA VAL A 154 1.62 1.14 26.22
C VAL A 154 1.78 -0.38 26.36
N VAL A 155 2.31 -1.04 25.34
CA VAL A 155 2.53 -2.50 25.37
C VAL A 155 3.53 -2.87 26.47
N SER A 156 4.60 -2.10 26.63
CA SER A 156 5.59 -2.31 27.70
C SER A 156 4.99 -2.15 29.09
N TYR A 157 4.14 -1.14 29.27
CA TYR A 157 3.42 -0.93 30.54
C TYR A 157 2.50 -2.10 30.87
N LEU A 158 1.71 -2.60 29.91
CA LEU A 158 0.84 -3.77 30.11
C LEU A 158 1.66 -5.02 30.45
N ARG A 159 2.76 -5.25 29.73
CA ARG A 159 3.69 -6.36 30.01
C ARG A 159 4.27 -6.27 31.43
N SER A 160 4.66 -5.08 31.89
CA SER A 160 5.17 -4.86 33.25
C SER A 160 4.15 -5.21 34.35
N ARG A 161 2.85 -5.15 34.01
CA ARG A 161 1.73 -5.52 34.88
C ARG A 161 1.30 -6.97 34.74
N ARG A 162 2.05 -7.78 33.97
CA ARG A 162 1.70 -9.18 33.63
C ARG A 162 0.37 -9.31 32.89
N ILE A 163 0.01 -8.30 32.10
CA ILE A 163 -1.17 -8.32 31.22
C ILE A 163 -0.68 -8.64 29.81
N SER A 164 -1.24 -9.68 29.21
CA SER A 164 -0.92 -10.09 27.84
C SER A 164 -1.48 -9.09 26.83
N SER A 165 -0.72 -8.78 25.79
CA SER A 165 -1.17 -7.93 24.68
C SER A 165 -1.17 -8.74 23.40
N VAL A 166 -2.29 -8.74 22.67
CA VAL A 166 -2.45 -9.47 21.40
C VAL A 166 -2.92 -8.48 20.35
N MET A 167 -2.27 -8.45 19.19
CA MET A 167 -2.71 -7.66 18.04
C MET A 167 -3.63 -8.51 17.15
N VAL A 168 -4.71 -7.91 16.68
CA VAL A 168 -5.62 -8.47 15.67
C VAL A 168 -5.53 -7.57 14.44
N THR A 169 -5.32 -8.15 13.27
CA THR A 169 -5.26 -7.41 12.00
C THR A 169 -5.83 -8.26 10.87
N GLY A 170 -6.34 -7.59 9.83
CA GLY A 170 -6.77 -8.24 8.58
C GLY A 170 -5.72 -8.16 7.48
N ASP A 171 -4.51 -7.71 7.79
CA ASP A 171 -3.40 -7.67 6.85
C ASP A 171 -2.86 -9.08 6.56
N ASN A 172 -1.92 -9.21 5.61
CA ASN A 172 -1.36 -10.52 5.30
C ASN A 172 -0.53 -11.08 6.49
N SER A 173 -0.33 -12.40 6.51
CA SER A 173 0.39 -13.11 7.57
C SER A 173 1.86 -12.72 7.72
N ALA A 174 2.50 -12.20 6.66
CA ALA A 174 3.86 -11.67 6.74
C ALA A 174 3.89 -10.34 7.51
N THR A 175 2.88 -9.48 7.33
CA THR A 175 2.68 -8.24 8.09
C THR A 175 2.42 -8.49 9.57
N GLU A 176 1.62 -9.51 9.89
CA GLU A 176 1.39 -9.93 11.27
C GLU A 176 2.70 -10.28 11.98
N THR A 177 3.54 -11.07 11.33
CA THR A 177 4.76 -11.62 11.92
C THR A 177 5.84 -10.56 12.14
N ALA A 178 5.99 -9.61 11.22
CA ALA A 178 7.03 -8.58 11.35
C ALA A 178 6.65 -7.52 12.40
N ILE A 179 5.38 -7.09 12.49
CA ILE A 179 4.96 -6.13 13.54
C ILE A 179 4.97 -6.77 14.94
N ALA A 180 4.69 -8.08 15.05
CA ALA A 180 4.78 -8.76 16.35
C ALA A 180 6.23 -8.87 16.87
N LYS A 181 7.24 -8.71 16.00
CA LYS A 181 8.66 -8.72 16.37
C LYS A 181 9.18 -7.34 16.80
N ASP A 182 8.57 -6.27 16.30
CA ASP A 182 8.88 -4.88 16.64
C ASP A 182 8.22 -4.46 17.98
#